data_AF-A0A3A4RMH2-F1
#
_entry.id   AF-A0A3A4RMH2-F1
#
_cell.length_a   1.000
_cell.length_b   1.000
_cell.length_c   1.000
_cell.angle_alpha   90.00
_cell.angle_beta   90.00
_cell.angle_gamma   90.00
#
_symmetry.space_group_name_H-M   'P 1'
#
loop_
_entity.id
_entity.type
_entity.pdbx_description
1 polymer ?
#
loop_
_entity_poly.entity_id
_entity_poly.type
_entity_poly.pdbx_seq_one_letter_code
_entity_poly.pdbx_strand_id
1 'polypeptide(L)'
;MSVDYVRVRRRASPEAKWLVNELAALRGKLEKVREGLVALRLKETNLEKKIAAIELVAAKVRLPEGCDPPITIRPWERYGKRGSLSELLMATLEEAYPKGVTTNEFIDRIVASTSFSKDFSLQDLRDIRHSVLRRLKHLRQAGKLERLGQIGLEANGVAVWCLVNRNAVSLGALHEVAQAAHEAGESESV
;
A
#
# COMPACT_ATOMS: atom_id res chain seq x y z
N MET A 1 67.37 -22.29 -24.80
CA MET A 1 67.60 -22.02 -23.37
C MET A 1 66.40 -21.23 -22.87
N SER A 2 65.50 -21.88 -22.13
CA SER A 2 64.29 -21.25 -21.58
C SER A 2 64.67 -20.55 -20.28
N VAL A 3 64.44 -19.24 -20.19
CA VAL A 3 64.70 -18.48 -18.96
C VAL A 3 63.44 -18.57 -18.09
N ASP A 4 63.47 -19.46 -17.11
CA ASP A 4 62.44 -19.58 -16.10
C ASP A 4 62.40 -18.30 -15.25
N TYR A 5 61.43 -17.42 -15.51
CA TYR A 5 61.14 -16.28 -14.66
C TYR A 5 60.54 -16.77 -13.33
N VAL A 6 61.38 -16.91 -12.31
CA VAL A 6 60.95 -17.14 -10.93
C VAL A 6 60.16 -15.92 -10.45
N ARG A 7 58.82 -16.01 -10.43
CA ARG A 7 57.95 -15.00 -9.81
C ARG A 7 58.16 -15.00 -8.30
N VAL A 8 59.03 -14.12 -7.80
CA VAL A 8 59.20 -13.88 -6.37
C VAL A 8 57.91 -13.26 -5.81
N ARG A 9 57.15 -14.03 -5.02
CA ARG A 9 55.99 -13.51 -4.29
C ARG A 9 56.46 -12.57 -3.17
N ARG A 10 56.37 -11.26 -3.39
CA ARG A 10 56.55 -10.27 -2.32
C ARG A 10 55.28 -10.21 -1.47
N ARG A 11 55.39 -10.47 -0.17
CA ARG A 11 54.25 -10.33 0.76
C ARG A 11 54.05 -8.83 1.03
N ALA A 12 52.87 -8.31 0.70
CA ALA A 12 52.44 -6.98 1.14
C ALA A 12 52.16 -7.01 2.65
N SER A 13 52.45 -5.92 3.37
CA SER A 13 52.07 -5.82 4.77
C SER A 13 50.55 -5.91 4.92
N PRO A 14 50.03 -6.41 6.05
CA PRO A 14 48.60 -6.47 6.30
C PRO A 14 47.88 -5.13 6.08
N GLU A 15 48.51 -4.02 6.48
CA GLU A 15 47.98 -2.66 6.35
C GLU A 15 47.89 -2.24 4.87
N ALA A 16 48.92 -2.53 4.07
CA ALA A 16 48.92 -2.23 2.64
C ALA A 16 47.83 -3.01 1.91
N LYS A 17 47.64 -4.30 2.26
CA LYS A 17 46.55 -5.12 1.71
C LYS A 17 45.19 -4.57 2.13
N TRP A 18 45.04 -4.16 3.39
CA TRP A 18 43.81 -3.56 3.89
C TRP A 18 43.46 -2.27 3.15
N LEU A 19 44.42 -1.35 2.96
CA LEU A 19 44.20 -0.09 2.25
C LEU A 19 43.77 -0.30 0.79
N VAL A 20 44.38 -1.27 0.09
CA VAL A 20 44.00 -1.61 -1.29
C VAL A 20 42.57 -2.16 -1.34
N ASN A 21 42.20 -3.02 -0.39
CA ASN A 21 40.84 -3.54 -0.29
C ASN A 21 39.81 -2.46 0.02
N GLU A 22 40.12 -1.55 0.95
CA GLU A 22 39.23 -0.44 1.31
C GLU A 22 39.03 0.51 0.13
N LEU A 23 40.12 0.86 -0.57
CA LEU A 23 40.05 1.67 -1.78
C LEU A 23 39.21 1.00 -2.89
N ALA A 24 39.35 -0.31 -3.07
CA ALA A 24 38.51 -1.06 -3.99
C ALA A 24 37.03 -1.02 -3.58
N ALA A 25 36.72 -1.20 -2.29
CA ALA A 25 35.36 -1.12 -1.77
C ALA A 25 34.75 0.29 -1.95
N LEU A 26 35.52 1.34 -1.69
CA LEU A 26 35.10 2.73 -1.91
C LEU A 26 34.85 3.04 -3.38
N ARG A 27 35.68 2.52 -4.30
CA ARG A 27 35.45 2.65 -5.75
C ARG A 27 34.15 1.97 -6.18
N GLY A 28 33.89 0.75 -5.71
CA GLY A 28 32.63 0.06 -6.00
C GLY A 28 31.39 0.79 -5.44
N LYS A 29 31.50 1.36 -4.23
CA LYS A 29 30.43 2.22 -3.68
C LYS A 29 30.20 3.46 -4.55
N LEU A 30 31.27 4.13 -5.00
CA LEU A 30 31.18 5.30 -5.87
C LEU A 30 30.54 4.96 -7.22
N GLU A 31 30.90 3.83 -7.81
CA GLU A 31 30.31 3.34 -9.07
C GLU A 31 28.80 3.12 -8.92
N LYS A 32 28.36 2.42 -7.87
CA LYS A 32 26.94 2.22 -7.57
C LYS A 32 26.16 3.52 -7.44
N VAL A 33 26.75 4.54 -6.79
CA VAL A 33 26.13 5.87 -6.68
C VAL A 33 26.02 6.54 -8.05
N ARG A 34 27.05 6.44 -8.89
CA ARG A 34 27.03 6.99 -10.26
C ARG A 34 25.97 6.33 -11.13
N GLU A 35 25.83 5.01 -11.07
CA GLU A 35 24.75 4.28 -11.75
C GLU A 35 23.37 4.78 -11.29
N GLY A 36 23.19 4.96 -9.98
CA GLY A 36 21.96 5.53 -9.42
C GLY A 36 21.66 6.93 -9.96
N LEU A 37 22.67 7.79 -10.08
CA LEU A 37 22.51 9.13 -10.66
C LEU A 37 22.10 9.08 -12.14
N VAL A 38 22.67 8.16 -12.93
CA VAL A 38 22.29 7.97 -14.34
C VAL A 38 20.82 7.55 -14.44
N ALA A 39 20.40 6.58 -13.61
CA ALA A 39 19.00 6.14 -13.58
C ALA A 39 18.03 7.26 -13.17
N LEU A 40 18.40 8.08 -12.19
CA LEU A 40 17.60 9.22 -11.75
C LEU A 40 17.48 10.30 -12.84
N ARG A 41 18.58 10.62 -13.54
CA ARG A 41 18.56 11.56 -14.68
C ARG A 41 17.68 11.07 -15.83
N LEU A 42 17.72 9.77 -16.13
CA LEU A 42 16.82 9.19 -17.12
C LEU A 42 15.35 9.30 -16.68
N LYS A 43 15.08 9.12 -15.39
CA LYS A 43 13.74 9.28 -14.84
C LYS A 43 13.26 10.74 -14.89
N GLU A 44 14.13 11.69 -14.56
CA GLU A 44 13.87 13.14 -14.65
C GLU A 44 13.51 13.54 -16.08
N THR A 45 14.38 13.25 -17.06
CA THR A 45 14.12 13.55 -18.48
C THR A 45 12.83 12.91 -19.01
N ASN A 46 12.47 11.71 -18.55
CA ASN A 46 11.20 11.08 -18.90
C ASN A 46 9.99 11.78 -18.29
N LEU A 47 10.11 12.33 -17.08
CA LEU A 47 9.04 13.12 -16.46
C LEU A 47 8.88 14.46 -17.17
N GLU A 48 9.98 15.15 -17.50
CA GLU A 48 9.96 16.40 -18.27
C GLU A 48 9.26 16.21 -19.62
N LYS A 49 9.57 15.14 -20.36
CA LYS A 49 8.89 14.81 -21.62
C LYS A 49 7.37 14.63 -21.44
N LYS A 50 6.96 13.97 -20.36
CA LYS A 50 5.53 13.76 -20.07
C LYS A 50 4.84 15.07 -19.72
N ILE A 51 5.48 15.93 -18.93
CA ILE A 51 4.97 17.25 -18.58
C ILE A 51 4.78 18.07 -19.86
N ALA A 52 5.81 18.19 -20.70
CA ALA A 52 5.75 18.93 -21.96
C ALA A 52 4.65 18.40 -22.91
N ALA A 53 4.48 17.07 -22.98
CA ALA A 53 3.42 16.47 -23.78
C ALA A 53 2.01 16.82 -23.25
N ILE A 54 1.81 16.80 -21.93
CA ILE A 54 0.55 17.18 -21.30
C ILE A 54 0.28 18.67 -21.52
N GLU A 55 1.27 19.55 -21.34
CA GLU A 55 1.14 20.99 -21.56
C GLU A 55 0.73 21.31 -23.00
N LEU A 56 1.33 20.63 -23.98
CA LEU A 56 0.98 20.79 -25.40
C LEU A 56 -0.47 20.41 -25.70
N VAL A 57 -0.98 19.35 -25.07
CA VAL A 57 -2.38 18.93 -25.23
C VAL A 57 -3.32 19.86 -24.46
N ALA A 58 -2.97 20.22 -23.22
CA ALA A 58 -3.75 21.09 -22.36
C ALA A 58 -3.96 22.47 -22.97
N ALA A 59 -2.96 23.02 -23.67
CA ALA A 59 -3.05 24.29 -24.39
C ALA A 59 -4.18 24.32 -25.44
N LYS A 60 -4.63 23.15 -25.93
CA LYS A 60 -5.71 23.04 -26.92
C LYS A 60 -7.09 22.83 -26.28
N VAL A 61 -7.14 22.57 -24.97
CA VAL A 61 -8.39 22.35 -24.24
C VAL A 61 -8.84 23.68 -23.64
N ARG A 62 -10.05 24.12 -24.00
CA ARG A 62 -10.66 25.27 -23.32
C ARG A 62 -11.03 24.85 -21.91
N LEU A 63 -10.36 25.44 -20.92
CA LEU A 63 -10.75 25.32 -19.53
C LEU A 63 -12.00 26.19 -19.27
N PRO A 64 -12.94 25.73 -18.44
CA PRO A 64 -14.02 26.56 -17.95
C PRO A 64 -13.50 27.84 -17.28
N GLU A 65 -14.25 28.93 -17.38
CA GLU A 65 -13.93 30.16 -16.64
C GLU A 65 -13.91 29.90 -15.14
N GLY A 66 -12.89 30.44 -14.45
CA GLY A 66 -12.69 30.26 -13.01
C GLY A 66 -11.89 29.02 -12.60
N CYS A 67 -11.34 28.24 -13.54
CA CYS A 67 -10.37 27.20 -13.19
C CYS A 67 -9.01 27.82 -12.82
N ASP A 68 -8.56 27.57 -11.60
CA ASP A 68 -7.21 27.92 -11.15
C ASP A 68 -6.13 27.18 -11.97
N PRO A 69 -4.95 27.78 -12.15
CA PRO A 69 -3.83 27.11 -12.79
C PRO A 69 -3.39 25.88 -11.98
N PRO A 70 -2.90 24.82 -12.65
CA PRO A 70 -2.45 23.61 -11.96
C PRO A 70 -1.26 23.95 -11.04
N ILE A 71 -1.42 23.66 -9.75
CA ILE A 71 -0.34 23.78 -8.76
C ILE A 71 0.53 22.53 -8.75
N THR A 72 1.83 22.68 -8.43
CA THR A 72 2.69 21.52 -8.16
C THR A 72 2.22 20.81 -6.90
N ILE A 73 1.66 19.61 -7.08
CA ILE A 73 1.20 18.78 -5.97
C ILE A 73 2.28 17.78 -5.62
N ARG A 74 2.58 17.66 -4.33
CA ARG A 74 3.33 16.52 -3.76
C ARG A 74 2.32 15.47 -3.31
N PRO A 75 2.07 14.40 -4.09
CA PRO A 75 0.94 13.52 -3.83
C PRO A 75 1.00 12.83 -2.46
N TRP A 76 2.21 12.54 -1.96
CA TRP A 76 2.38 11.91 -0.65
C TRP A 76 2.13 12.87 0.53
N GLU A 77 2.26 14.18 0.32
CA GLU A 77 1.89 15.22 1.30
C GLU A 77 0.41 15.57 1.20
N ARG A 78 -0.17 15.57 -0.01
CA ARG A 78 -1.58 15.95 -0.26
C ARG A 78 -2.58 14.79 -0.16
N TYR A 79 -2.15 13.55 -0.35
CA TYR A 79 -3.03 12.37 -0.36
C TYR A 79 -2.53 11.25 0.56
N GLY A 80 -1.42 11.48 1.27
CA GLY A 80 -0.85 10.55 2.24
C GLY A 80 0.16 9.56 1.64
N LYS A 81 0.88 8.85 2.51
CA LYS A 81 1.92 7.90 2.11
C LYS A 81 1.31 6.70 1.36
N ARG A 82 2.05 6.15 0.41
CA ARG A 82 1.67 4.90 -0.27
C ARG A 82 1.45 3.80 0.78
N GLY A 83 0.28 3.17 0.76
CA GLY A 83 -0.07 2.07 1.69
C GLY A 83 -0.84 2.49 2.93
N SER A 84 -0.82 3.78 3.30
CA SER A 84 -1.45 4.30 4.52
C SER A 84 -2.95 3.98 4.61
N LEU A 85 -3.67 3.99 3.48
CA LEU A 85 -5.08 3.62 3.45
C LEU A 85 -5.30 2.18 3.95
N SER A 86 -4.42 1.24 3.61
CA SER A 86 -4.58 -0.14 4.06
C SER A 86 -4.37 -0.28 5.56
N GLU A 87 -3.35 0.41 6.07
CA GLU A 87 -3.01 0.43 7.48
C GLU A 87 -4.16 1.04 8.29
N LEU A 88 -4.71 2.17 7.84
CA LEU A 88 -5.85 2.83 8.46
C LEU A 88 -7.10 1.94 8.47
N LEU A 89 -7.44 1.33 7.33
CA LEU A 89 -8.60 0.45 7.24
C LEU A 89 -8.46 -0.76 8.18
N MET A 90 -7.28 -1.38 8.22
CA MET A 90 -7.02 -2.52 9.11
C MET A 90 -7.07 -2.11 10.58
N ALA A 91 -6.38 -1.04 10.98
CA ALA A 91 -6.39 -0.54 12.36
C ALA A 91 -7.81 -0.20 12.82
N THR A 92 -8.61 0.43 11.95
CA THR A 92 -10.01 0.75 12.22
C THR A 92 -10.86 -0.49 12.45
N LEU A 93 -10.60 -1.57 11.70
CA LEU A 93 -11.31 -2.83 11.86
C LEU A 93 -10.83 -3.66 13.05
N GLU A 94 -9.55 -3.53 13.43
CA GLU A 94 -8.98 -4.14 14.64
C GLU A 94 -9.61 -3.51 15.89
N GLU A 95 -9.78 -2.18 15.93
CA GLU A 95 -10.45 -1.49 17.03
C GLU A 95 -11.95 -1.82 17.14
N ALA A 96 -12.63 -1.98 16.00
CA ALA A 96 -14.06 -2.23 15.95
C ALA A 96 -14.43 -3.72 16.01
N TYR A 97 -13.44 -4.61 16.05
CA TYR A 97 -13.68 -6.05 16.15
C TYR A 97 -14.40 -6.39 17.47
N PRO A 98 -15.45 -7.23 17.46
CA PRO A 98 -16.00 -8.01 16.34
C PRO A 98 -17.18 -7.37 15.59
N LYS A 99 -17.59 -6.15 15.93
CA LYS A 99 -18.85 -5.53 15.43
C LYS A 99 -18.78 -5.15 13.95
N GLY A 100 -17.58 -4.83 13.45
CA GLY A 100 -17.37 -4.37 12.08
C GLY A 100 -17.64 -2.87 11.89
N VAL A 101 -17.33 -2.36 10.70
CA VAL A 101 -17.30 -0.93 10.36
C VAL A 101 -17.96 -0.70 9.01
N THR A 102 -18.72 0.38 8.90
CA THR A 102 -19.39 0.80 7.67
C THR A 102 -18.44 1.56 6.74
N THR A 103 -18.81 1.62 5.45
CA THR A 103 -18.03 2.43 4.49
C THR A 103 -18.01 3.93 4.84
N ASN A 104 -19.07 4.46 5.45
CA ASN A 104 -19.11 5.87 5.86
C ASN A 104 -18.19 6.15 7.04
N GLU A 105 -18.16 5.28 8.05
CA GLU A 105 -17.24 5.42 9.19
C GLU A 105 -15.76 5.40 8.75
N PHE A 106 -15.40 4.61 7.72
CA PHE A 106 -14.06 4.69 7.14
C PHE A 106 -13.78 6.06 6.51
N ILE A 107 -14.74 6.61 5.77
CA ILE A 107 -14.59 7.93 5.14
C ILE A 107 -14.43 9.00 6.22
N ASP A 108 -15.27 8.98 7.25
CA ASP A 108 -15.23 9.94 8.35
C ASP A 108 -13.89 9.87 9.09
N ARG A 109 -13.39 8.66 9.37
CA ARG A 109 -12.06 8.47 9.99
C ARG A 109 -10.93 8.91 9.07
N ILE A 110 -11.02 8.68 7.76
CA ILE A 110 -10.00 9.15 6.81
C ILE A 110 -9.96 10.68 6.84
N VAL A 111 -11.11 11.34 6.68
CA VAL A 111 -11.25 12.80 6.73
C VAL A 111 -10.69 13.36 8.04
N ALA A 112 -11.01 12.74 9.18
CA ALA A 112 -10.52 13.16 10.49
C ALA A 112 -9.01 12.91 10.70
N SER A 113 -8.47 11.79 10.19
CA SER A 113 -7.07 11.41 10.35
C SER A 113 -6.13 12.23 9.47
N THR A 114 -6.65 12.73 8.36
CA THR A 114 -5.87 13.51 7.43
C THR A 114 -5.90 14.96 7.84
N SER A 115 -4.72 15.54 8.07
CA SER A 115 -4.56 17.00 8.23
C SER A 115 -4.85 17.77 6.94
N PHE A 116 -5.56 17.16 5.98
CA PHE A 116 -5.96 17.78 4.73
C PHE A 116 -6.86 18.95 5.08
N SER A 117 -6.48 20.09 4.52
CA SER A 117 -7.16 21.38 4.58
C SER A 117 -8.69 21.23 4.58
N LYS A 118 -9.34 22.00 5.45
CA LYS A 118 -10.76 22.00 5.87
C LYS A 118 -11.85 21.92 4.79
N ASP A 119 -11.51 21.84 3.51
CA ASP A 119 -12.46 21.94 2.40
C ASP A 119 -12.35 20.72 1.49
N PHE A 120 -12.91 19.57 1.93
CA PHE A 120 -13.18 18.47 1.00
C PHE A 120 -14.39 18.84 0.14
N SER A 121 -14.22 18.86 -1.18
CA SER A 121 -15.36 19.00 -2.08
C SER A 121 -16.21 17.72 -2.09
N LEU A 122 -17.45 17.82 -2.59
CA LEU A 122 -18.29 16.63 -2.83
C LEU A 122 -17.63 15.62 -3.77
N GLN A 123 -16.79 16.10 -4.70
CA GLN A 123 -16.06 15.24 -5.61
C GLN A 123 -14.94 14.48 -4.89
N ASP A 124 -14.21 15.14 -4.00
CA ASP A 124 -13.16 14.49 -3.19
C ASP A 124 -13.74 13.36 -2.34
N LEU A 125 -14.90 13.57 -1.71
CA LEU A 125 -15.58 12.54 -0.93
C LEU A 125 -15.98 11.33 -1.78
N ARG A 126 -16.40 11.56 -3.04
CA ARG A 126 -16.70 10.47 -4.00
C ARG A 126 -15.43 9.68 -4.35
N ASP A 127 -14.32 10.37 -4.60
CA ASP A 127 -13.06 9.74 -4.96
C ASP A 127 -12.45 8.95 -3.80
N ILE A 128 -12.57 9.47 -2.57
CA ILE A 128 -12.22 8.74 -1.34
C ILE A 128 -13.08 7.49 -1.21
N ARG A 129 -14.41 7.60 -1.37
CA ARG A 129 -15.31 6.44 -1.30
C ARG A 129 -14.93 5.36 -2.32
N HIS A 130 -14.65 5.75 -3.56
CA HIS A 130 -14.21 4.80 -4.59
C HIS A 130 -12.88 4.12 -4.22
N SER A 131 -11.94 4.88 -3.65
CA SER A 131 -10.65 4.37 -3.19
C SER A 131 -10.82 3.36 -2.04
N VAL A 132 -11.66 3.68 -1.06
CA VAL A 132 -12.01 2.79 0.06
C VAL A 132 -12.66 1.51 -0.46
N LEU A 133 -13.71 1.60 -1.28
CA LEU A 133 -14.40 0.42 -1.82
C LEU A 133 -13.47 -0.48 -2.64
N ARG A 134 -12.64 0.11 -3.51
CA ARG A 134 -11.65 -0.65 -4.28
C ARG A 134 -10.67 -1.36 -3.35
N ARG A 135 -10.24 -0.70 -2.28
CA ARG A 135 -9.29 -1.30 -1.34
C ARG A 135 -9.92 -2.39 -0.48
N LEU A 136 -11.14 -2.21 0.00
CA LEU A 136 -11.91 -3.22 0.72
C LEU A 136 -12.13 -4.47 -0.15
N LYS A 137 -12.47 -4.29 -1.44
CA LYS A 137 -12.55 -5.41 -2.39
C LYS A 137 -11.23 -6.18 -2.47
N HIS A 138 -10.11 -5.48 -2.59
CA HIS A 138 -8.79 -6.11 -2.63
C HIS A 138 -8.46 -6.85 -1.31
N LEU A 139 -8.74 -6.25 -0.15
CA LEU A 139 -8.47 -6.88 1.15
C LEU A 139 -9.36 -8.10 1.40
N ARG A 140 -10.61 -8.07 0.94
CA ARG A 140 -11.51 -9.23 0.91
C ARG A 140 -10.97 -10.34 0.00
N GLN A 141 -10.55 -10.01 -1.22
CA GLN A 141 -9.95 -10.98 -2.14
C GLN A 141 -8.68 -11.61 -1.59
N ALA A 142 -7.94 -10.87 -0.75
CA ALA A 142 -6.78 -11.38 -0.02
C ALA A 142 -7.13 -12.17 1.26
N GLY A 143 -8.41 -12.44 1.53
CA GLY A 143 -8.88 -13.21 2.69
C GLY A 143 -8.71 -12.51 4.04
N LYS A 144 -8.51 -11.19 4.06
CA LYS A 144 -8.29 -10.43 5.31
C LYS A 144 -9.60 -9.93 5.91
N LEU A 145 -10.57 -9.61 5.07
CA LEU A 145 -11.85 -9.00 5.46
C LEU A 145 -13.04 -9.80 4.92
N GLU A 146 -14.13 -9.78 5.65
CA GLU A 146 -15.43 -10.30 5.21
C GLU A 146 -16.51 -9.23 5.36
N ARG A 147 -17.62 -9.42 4.62
CA ARG A 147 -18.78 -8.53 4.68
C ARG A 147 -19.80 -9.16 5.62
N LEU A 148 -20.10 -8.50 6.74
CA LEU A 148 -21.08 -8.98 7.72
C LEU A 148 -22.53 -8.79 7.23
N GLY A 149 -22.76 -7.79 6.38
CA GLY A 149 -24.10 -7.49 5.86
C GLY A 149 -24.19 -6.08 5.29
N GLN A 150 -25.38 -5.49 5.41
CA GLN A 150 -25.66 -4.11 5.03
C GLN A 150 -26.68 -3.47 5.96
N ILE A 151 -26.53 -2.16 6.18
CA ILE A 151 -27.48 -1.34 6.93
C ILE A 151 -28.32 -0.55 5.91
N GLY A 152 -29.64 -0.70 5.96
CA GLY A 152 -30.59 -0.06 5.03
C GLY A 152 -31.17 -1.02 3.98
N LEU A 153 -32.06 -0.50 3.13
CA LEU A 153 -32.71 -1.25 2.05
C LEU A 153 -31.67 -1.77 1.03
N GLU A 154 -31.90 -2.93 0.43
CA GLU A 154 -30.90 -3.58 -0.45
C GLU A 154 -30.34 -2.70 -1.57
N ALA A 155 -31.16 -1.79 -2.12
CA ALA A 155 -30.75 -0.89 -3.19
C ALA A 155 -29.81 0.24 -2.73
N ASN A 156 -29.88 0.68 -1.47
CA ASN A 156 -29.16 1.84 -0.94
C ASN A 156 -28.37 1.51 0.35
N GLY A 157 -28.21 0.24 0.68
CA GLY A 157 -27.63 -0.21 1.92
C GLY A 157 -26.12 0.07 2.02
N VAL A 158 -25.65 0.45 3.20
CA VAL A 158 -24.22 0.64 3.47
C VAL A 158 -23.63 -0.68 3.94
N ALA A 159 -22.63 -1.19 3.23
CA ALA A 159 -21.96 -2.43 3.58
C ALA A 159 -21.19 -2.31 4.90
N VAL A 160 -21.33 -3.34 5.75
CA VAL A 160 -20.58 -3.51 7.01
C VAL A 160 -19.47 -4.53 6.80
N TRP A 161 -18.25 -4.17 7.18
CA TRP A 161 -17.03 -4.95 6.97
C TRP A 161 -16.41 -5.34 8.32
N CYS A 162 -15.91 -6.55 8.45
CA CYS A 162 -15.12 -6.97 9.61
C CYS A 162 -13.84 -7.70 9.18
N LEU A 163 -12.91 -7.88 10.13
CA LEU A 163 -11.78 -8.78 9.95
C LEU A 163 -12.28 -10.21 9.86
N VAL A 164 -11.71 -10.98 8.93
CA VAL A 164 -11.87 -12.43 8.93
C VAL A 164 -11.30 -12.92 10.25
N ASN A 165 -12.15 -13.55 11.06
CA ASN A 165 -11.77 -14.02 12.36
C ASN A 165 -10.62 -15.03 12.23
N ARG A 166 -9.45 -14.71 12.83
CA ARG A 166 -8.26 -15.57 12.77
C ARG A 166 -8.49 -16.95 13.44
N ASN A 167 -9.57 -17.08 14.23
CA ASN A 167 -9.95 -18.29 14.97
C ASN A 167 -11.45 -18.67 14.81
N ALA A 168 -12.17 -18.24 13.77
CA ALA A 168 -13.58 -18.63 13.64
C ALA A 168 -13.72 -20.06 13.12
N VAL A 169 -14.12 -20.95 14.02
CA VAL A 169 -15.09 -22.00 13.68
C VAL A 169 -16.25 -21.30 12.97
N SER A 170 -16.51 -21.65 11.71
CA SER A 170 -17.60 -21.06 10.94
C SER A 170 -18.93 -21.30 11.66
N LEU A 171 -19.93 -20.45 11.46
CA LEU A 171 -21.29 -20.70 11.97
C LEU A 171 -21.82 -22.07 11.52
N GLY A 172 -21.39 -22.57 10.35
CA GLY A 172 -21.66 -23.93 9.89
C GLY A 172 -20.98 -24.99 10.76
N ALA A 173 -19.70 -24.81 11.11
CA ALA A 173 -18.99 -25.74 11.98
C ALA A 173 -19.50 -25.71 13.44
N LEU A 174 -20.04 -24.58 13.92
CA LEU A 174 -20.78 -24.54 15.20
C LEU A 174 -22.13 -25.28 15.13
N HIS A 175 -22.81 -25.22 13.99
CA HIS A 175 -24.07 -25.95 13.76
C HIS A 175 -23.83 -27.47 13.69
N GLU A 176 -22.78 -27.91 13.00
CA GLU A 176 -22.37 -29.31 12.91
C GLU A 176 -21.99 -29.88 14.28
N VAL A 177 -21.25 -29.12 15.10
CA VAL A 177 -20.90 -29.53 16.48
C VAL A 177 -22.14 -29.60 17.37
N ALA A 178 -23.10 -28.67 17.21
CA ALA A 178 -24.36 -28.70 17.95
C ALA A 178 -25.26 -29.88 17.55
N GLN A 179 -25.32 -30.23 16.27
CA GLN A 179 -26.04 -31.42 15.78
C GLN A 179 -25.42 -32.71 16.31
N ALA A 180 -24.09 -32.85 16.19
CA ALA A 180 -23.38 -34.02 16.70
C ALA A 180 -23.53 -34.21 18.21
N ALA A 181 -23.57 -33.12 18.98
CA ALA A 181 -23.82 -33.18 20.43
C ALA A 181 -25.26 -33.58 20.77
N HIS A 182 -26.24 -33.20 19.96
CA HIS A 182 -27.63 -33.58 20.16
C HIS A 182 -27.87 -35.08 19.87
N GLU A 183 -27.30 -35.58 18.77
CA GLU A 183 -27.37 -37.00 18.38
C GLU A 183 -26.63 -37.91 19.38
N ALA A 184 -25.51 -37.44 19.94
CA ALA A 184 -24.78 -38.16 20.99
C ALA A 184 -25.57 -38.25 22.32
N GLY A 185 -26.31 -37.19 22.68
CA GLY A 185 -27.15 -37.18 23.90
C GLY A 185 -28.41 -38.05 23.80
N GLU A 186 -28.97 -38.23 22.60
CA GLU A 186 -30.10 -39.15 22.37
C GLU A 186 -29.68 -40.63 22.33
N SER A 187 -28.39 -40.90 22.06
CA SER A 187 -27.84 -42.26 22.02
C SER A 187 -27.48 -42.82 23.41
N GLU A 188 -27.35 -41.96 24.43
CA GLU A 188 -27.05 -42.35 25.82
C GLU A 188 -28.31 -42.53 26.69
N SER A 189 -29.50 -42.33 26.13
CA SER A 189 -30.79 -42.46 26.83
C SER A 189 -31.62 -43.70 26.45
N VAL A 190 -30.98 -44.71 25.85
CA VAL A 190 -31.55 -46.05 25.58
C VAL A 190 -30.88 -47.12 26.43
#